data_AF-A0A438HUU2-F1
#
_entry.id   AF-A0A438HUU2-F1
#
_cell.length_a   1.000
_cell.length_b   1.000
_cell.length_c   1.000
_cell.angle_alpha   90.00
_cell.angle_beta   90.00
_cell.angle_gamma   90.00
#
_symmetry.space_group_name_H-M   'P 1'
#
loop_
_entity.id
_entity.type
_entity.pdbx_description
1 polymer ?
#
loop_
_entity_poly.entity_id
_entity_poly.type
_entity_poly.pdbx_seq_one_letter_code
_entity_poly.pdbx_strand_id
1 'polypeptide(L)'
;MEVNLIKSGGPRSRPKLICIEMNGRQVAFNRDISTPSVTLDGDIFQPSGLLTGGSRKGGGDLLRQLHALAEAESKLSTHQQKLSEIEAKIADLMPLQKRFMDLKARLELKSYDLSLFQNRAEQNEHHKLSELVKRIEQELGESKSAAREKQLLLENCINTVSLLEKSIKEHATNRAGRLKDLEKKAKALKSQMTSASKDLKRHENEKERLIMEMEAVIEERASLESQLTCLRGQIDSLTSEVDQLKNKVSSVKNNHDQAQSELNLIRLKMKECDSQISCILKEQEKLQHKLSEMNIERKKLENEVNSNCLICVLHDLISNNLLSIFLGKTNGDGTKRLLFKGRKLIEKHAWIASEKQLFGRSGTDYDFACRDPSKARAELDKLQTEQSGYGLWIHLSTLLPGTMARLEPPEGCSFLDGLEVRVAFGSVWKQSLVRIEWRATFTACTLSNLGIAPLQTSSTLYSG
;
A
#
# COMPACT_ATOMS: atom_id res chain seq x y z
N MET A 1 127.19 -47.16 108.68
CA MET A 1 127.77 -48.11 107.71
C MET A 1 126.61 -48.90 107.12
N GLU A 2 126.09 -48.49 105.96
CA GLU A 2 125.18 -49.34 105.20
C GLU A 2 126.01 -50.42 104.50
N VAL A 3 125.91 -51.65 105.00
CA VAL A 3 126.54 -52.83 104.40
C VAL A 3 125.43 -53.58 103.66
N ASN A 4 125.45 -53.55 102.33
CA ASN A 4 124.51 -54.32 101.52
C ASN A 4 124.89 -55.81 101.55
N LEU A 5 124.08 -56.60 102.25
CA LEU A 5 124.22 -58.06 102.30
C LEU A 5 123.76 -58.67 100.96
N ILE A 6 124.71 -58.96 100.06
CA ILE A 6 124.44 -59.76 98.87
C ILE A 6 124.92 -61.19 99.14
N LYS A 7 124.00 -62.08 99.51
CA LYS A 7 124.27 -63.54 99.56
C LYS A 7 124.36 -64.08 98.13
N SER A 8 125.55 -64.07 97.54
CA SER A 8 125.77 -64.69 96.22
C SER A 8 126.38 -66.10 96.35
N GLY A 9 125.54 -67.11 96.08
CA GLY A 9 125.95 -68.40 95.49
C GLY A 9 125.95 -69.65 96.39
N GLY A 10 125.08 -70.62 96.09
CA GLY A 10 125.24 -72.07 96.33
C GLY A 10 125.29 -72.60 97.78
N PRO A 11 124.67 -73.76 98.09
CA PRO A 11 124.51 -74.29 99.46
C PRO A 11 125.82 -74.66 100.19
N ARG A 12 127.00 -74.43 99.60
CA ARG A 12 128.32 -74.70 100.19
C ARG A 12 129.27 -73.50 100.20
N SER A 13 128.86 -72.31 99.75
CA SER A 13 129.72 -71.13 99.82
C SER A 13 129.48 -70.33 101.10
N ARG A 14 130.55 -69.88 101.76
CA ARG A 14 130.43 -68.99 102.93
C ARG A 14 129.94 -67.62 102.45
N PRO A 15 128.95 -67.00 103.14
CA PRO A 15 128.44 -65.69 102.74
C PRO A 15 129.59 -64.67 102.78
N LYS A 16 129.73 -63.92 101.68
CA LYS A 16 130.66 -62.80 101.58
C LYS A 16 129.85 -61.51 101.58
N LEU A 17 130.33 -60.51 102.31
CA LEU A 17 129.72 -59.18 102.32
C LEU A 17 130.33 -58.32 101.23
N ILE A 18 129.55 -57.46 100.58
CA ILE A 18 130.06 -56.51 99.61
C ILE A 18 130.00 -55.11 100.22
N CYS A 19 131.15 -54.44 100.30
CA CYS A 19 131.30 -53.13 100.92
C CYS A 19 131.57 -52.06 99.85
N ILE A 20 130.88 -50.92 99.93
CA ILE A 20 130.92 -49.87 98.91
C ILE A 20 132.15 -48.96 99.07
N GLU A 21 132.62 -48.74 100.29
CA GLU A 21 133.78 -47.88 100.61
C GLU A 21 134.94 -48.67 101.24
N MET A 22 136.13 -48.08 101.33
CA MET A 22 137.38 -48.66 101.88
C MET A 22 137.28 -49.18 103.34
N ASN A 23 136.12 -49.02 103.97
CA ASN A 23 135.81 -49.53 105.30
C ASN A 23 135.59 -51.04 105.37
N GLY A 24 135.69 -51.78 104.24
CA GLY A 24 135.62 -53.25 104.23
C GLY A 24 136.61 -53.91 105.21
N ARG A 25 137.76 -53.28 105.47
CA ARG A 25 138.71 -53.72 106.49
C ARG A 25 138.09 -53.77 107.88
N GLN A 26 137.36 -52.74 108.29
CA GLN A 26 136.76 -52.68 109.61
C GLN A 26 135.69 -53.77 109.76
N VAL A 27 134.91 -54.04 108.71
CA VAL A 27 133.86 -55.06 108.74
C VAL A 27 134.43 -56.47 108.85
N ALA A 28 135.48 -56.79 108.09
CA ALA A 28 136.10 -58.13 108.12
C ALA A 28 136.84 -58.43 109.44
N PHE A 29 137.44 -57.42 110.07
CA PHE A 29 138.24 -57.61 111.30
C PHE A 29 137.50 -57.25 112.59
N ASN A 30 136.26 -56.75 112.53
CA ASN A 30 135.45 -56.55 113.72
C ASN A 30 135.06 -57.91 114.31
N ARG A 31 135.33 -58.10 115.60
CA ARG A 31 135.20 -59.40 116.29
C ARG A 31 133.78 -59.95 116.29
N ASP A 32 132.79 -59.05 116.27
CA ASP A 32 131.38 -59.44 116.31
C ASP A 32 130.83 -59.81 114.92
N ILE A 33 131.46 -59.34 113.84
CA ILE A 33 130.97 -59.53 112.46
C ILE A 33 131.81 -60.57 111.72
N SER A 34 133.14 -60.49 111.79
CA SER A 34 134.14 -61.49 111.33
C SER A 34 133.76 -62.30 110.08
N THR A 35 133.17 -61.65 109.07
CA THR A 35 132.80 -62.26 107.78
C THR A 35 133.66 -61.70 106.66
N PRO A 36 134.09 -62.54 105.70
CA PRO A 36 134.87 -62.08 104.56
C PRO A 36 134.12 -61.01 103.78
N SER A 37 134.73 -59.85 103.59
CA SER A 37 134.15 -58.75 102.84
C SER A 37 134.94 -58.45 101.58
N VAL A 38 134.25 -58.07 100.51
CA VAL A 38 134.83 -57.69 99.23
C VAL A 38 134.43 -56.25 98.92
N THR A 39 135.36 -55.41 98.51
CA THR A 39 135.03 -54.04 98.06
C THR A 39 134.56 -54.04 96.61
N LEU A 40 133.91 -52.97 96.17
CA LEU A 40 133.48 -52.83 94.76
C LEU A 40 134.65 -52.89 93.77
N ASP A 41 135.84 -52.45 94.17
CA ASP A 41 137.06 -52.52 93.35
C ASP A 41 137.67 -53.94 93.30
N GLY A 42 137.13 -54.89 94.08
CA GLY A 42 137.50 -56.30 94.06
C GLY A 42 138.52 -56.72 95.11
N ASP A 43 138.86 -55.85 96.07
CA ASP A 43 139.76 -56.22 97.17
C ASP A 43 139.01 -57.10 98.18
N ILE A 44 139.63 -58.22 98.56
CA ILE A 44 139.02 -59.19 99.48
C ILE A 44 139.74 -59.10 100.83
N PHE A 45 138.94 -58.86 101.87
CA PHE A 45 139.36 -58.81 103.26
C PHE A 45 138.83 -60.06 103.96
N GLN A 46 139.73 -60.94 104.38
CA GLN A 46 139.36 -62.09 105.20
C GLN A 46 139.69 -61.84 106.68
N PRO A 47 138.83 -62.26 107.62
CA PRO A 47 139.09 -62.12 109.06
C PRO A 47 140.38 -62.81 109.53
N SER A 48 140.85 -63.80 108.76
CA SER A 48 142.12 -64.50 108.97
C SER A 48 143.38 -63.63 108.77
N GLY A 49 143.23 -62.37 108.38
CA GLY A 49 144.35 -61.44 108.19
C GLY A 49 144.83 -61.35 106.75
N LEU A 50 144.26 -62.14 105.83
CA LEU A 50 144.63 -62.10 104.43
C LEU A 50 143.92 -60.92 103.74
N LEU A 51 144.72 -59.95 103.33
CA LEU A 51 144.32 -58.83 102.48
C LEU A 51 144.86 -59.07 101.07
N THR A 52 143.95 -59.24 100.11
CA THR A 52 144.31 -59.20 98.69
C THR A 52 143.83 -57.88 98.12
N GLY A 53 144.77 -56.99 97.82
CA GLY A 53 144.51 -55.71 97.17
C GLY A 53 145.56 -55.39 96.12
N GLY A 54 145.12 -55.06 94.91
CA GLY A 54 145.99 -54.78 93.79
C GLY A 54 145.20 -54.43 92.54
N SER A 55 145.78 -53.63 91.66
CA SER A 55 145.13 -53.19 90.42
C SER A 55 144.94 -54.35 89.44
N ARG A 56 143.82 -55.07 89.53
CA ARG A 56 143.38 -56.04 88.53
C ARG A 56 142.51 -55.33 87.50
N LYS A 57 143.12 -54.81 86.43
CA LYS A 57 142.38 -54.25 85.30
C LYS A 57 141.60 -55.39 84.60
N GLY A 58 140.26 -55.31 84.56
CA GLY A 58 139.42 -56.07 83.62
C GLY A 58 138.50 -57.17 84.14
N GLY A 59 138.43 -57.43 85.46
CA GLY A 59 137.59 -58.53 85.99
C GLY A 59 136.08 -58.39 85.74
N GLY A 60 135.55 -57.16 85.77
CA GLY A 60 134.12 -56.89 85.56
C GLY A 60 133.67 -57.02 84.10
N ASP A 61 134.56 -56.77 83.14
CA ASP A 61 134.23 -56.79 81.71
C ASP A 61 134.02 -58.22 81.22
N LEU A 62 134.83 -59.17 81.71
CA LEU A 62 134.64 -60.60 81.44
C LEU A 62 133.30 -61.13 81.97
N LEU A 63 132.90 -60.74 83.19
CA LEU A 63 131.59 -61.15 83.74
C LEU A 63 130.43 -60.57 82.96
N ARG A 64 130.57 -59.34 82.43
CA ARG A 64 129.57 -58.74 81.55
C ARG A 64 129.45 -59.49 80.21
N GLN A 65 130.57 -59.89 79.63
CA GLN A 65 130.59 -60.74 78.42
C GLN A 65 130.00 -62.12 78.68
N LEU A 66 130.32 -62.76 79.82
CA LEU A 66 129.74 -64.05 80.20
C LEU A 66 128.24 -63.96 80.45
N HIS A 67 127.75 -62.87 81.07
CA HIS A 67 126.32 -62.65 81.23
C HIS A 67 125.62 -62.42 79.88
N ALA A 68 126.20 -61.61 79.00
CA ALA A 68 125.68 -61.38 77.65
C ALA A 68 125.66 -62.68 76.82
N LEU A 69 126.69 -63.52 76.96
CA LEU A 69 126.76 -64.82 76.31
C LEU A 69 125.72 -65.78 76.88
N ALA A 70 125.57 -65.88 78.20
CA ALA A 70 124.53 -66.71 78.82
C ALA A 70 123.11 -66.24 78.45
N GLU A 71 122.89 -64.93 78.33
CA GLU A 71 121.61 -64.38 77.87
C GLU A 71 121.37 -64.72 76.39
N ALA A 72 122.40 -64.63 75.54
CA ALA A 72 122.33 -65.02 74.13
C ALA A 72 122.10 -66.53 73.95
N GLU A 73 122.75 -67.37 74.75
CA GLU A 73 122.56 -68.82 74.78
C GLU A 73 121.13 -69.19 75.22
N SER A 74 120.61 -68.52 76.26
CA SER A 74 119.22 -68.68 76.69
C SER A 74 118.24 -68.31 75.58
N LYS A 75 118.45 -67.15 74.92
CA LYS A 75 117.64 -66.73 73.76
C LYS A 75 117.73 -67.75 72.62
N LEU A 76 118.93 -68.21 72.26
CA LEU A 76 119.14 -69.22 71.23
C LEU A 76 118.37 -70.50 71.54
N SER A 77 118.46 -71.01 72.78
CA SER A 77 117.73 -72.19 73.23
C SER A 77 116.22 -72.00 73.08
N THR A 78 115.67 -70.84 73.47
CA THR A 78 114.23 -70.58 73.31
C THR A 78 113.80 -70.52 71.84
N HIS A 79 114.63 -69.97 70.95
CA HIS A 79 114.34 -69.92 69.52
C HIS A 79 114.48 -71.28 68.85
N GLN A 80 115.47 -72.09 69.23
CA GLN A 80 115.60 -73.47 68.77
C GLN A 80 114.41 -74.32 69.18
N GLN A 81 113.93 -74.16 70.42
CA GLN A 81 112.71 -74.84 70.86
C GLN A 81 111.49 -74.41 70.02
N LYS A 82 111.28 -73.11 69.83
CA LYS A 82 110.17 -72.61 68.98
C LYS A 82 110.25 -73.09 67.54
N LEU A 83 111.46 -73.14 66.96
CA LEU A 83 111.67 -73.64 65.61
C LEU A 83 111.32 -75.13 65.52
N SER A 84 111.76 -75.93 66.48
CA SER A 84 111.40 -77.36 66.54
C SER A 84 109.89 -77.59 66.70
N GLU A 85 109.19 -76.74 67.46
CA GLU A 85 107.73 -76.80 67.59
C GLU A 85 107.01 -76.45 66.28
N ILE A 86 107.53 -75.49 65.51
CA ILE A 86 106.98 -75.13 64.20
C ILE A 86 107.27 -76.22 63.18
N GLU A 87 108.48 -76.78 63.16
CA GLU A 87 108.85 -77.89 62.28
C GLU A 87 107.99 -79.13 62.56
N ALA A 88 107.72 -79.44 63.84
CA ALA A 88 106.80 -80.52 64.21
C ALA A 88 105.38 -80.26 63.68
N LYS A 89 104.85 -79.04 63.82
CA LYS A 89 103.53 -78.67 63.27
C LYS A 89 103.50 -78.75 61.75
N ILE A 90 104.58 -78.36 61.06
CA ILE A 90 104.69 -78.50 59.60
C ILE A 90 104.67 -79.98 59.23
N ALA A 91 105.46 -80.81 59.92
CA ALA A 91 105.49 -82.26 59.69
C ALA A 91 104.11 -82.90 59.87
N ASP A 92 103.34 -82.48 60.88
CA ASP A 92 101.96 -82.94 61.11
C ASP A 92 100.98 -82.48 60.00
N LEU A 93 101.19 -81.28 59.44
CA LEU A 93 100.33 -80.71 58.40
C LEU A 93 100.65 -81.24 56.98
N MET A 94 101.88 -81.66 56.72
CA MET A 94 102.29 -82.22 55.41
C MET A 94 101.40 -83.38 54.91
N PRO A 95 101.09 -84.43 55.70
CA PRO A 95 100.21 -85.50 55.24
C PRO A 95 98.77 -85.03 54.98
N LEU A 96 98.29 -84.02 55.73
CA LEU A 96 96.97 -83.44 55.52
C LEU A 96 96.92 -82.63 54.22
N GLN A 97 97.97 -81.84 53.94
CA GLN A 97 98.11 -81.13 52.67
C GLN A 97 98.13 -82.08 51.48
N LYS A 98 98.85 -83.22 51.59
CA LYS A 98 98.88 -84.26 50.55
C LYS A 98 97.48 -84.82 50.30
N ARG A 99 96.74 -85.19 51.36
CA ARG A 99 95.36 -85.67 51.25
C ARG A 99 94.42 -84.63 50.64
N PHE A 100 94.57 -83.35 51.00
CA PHE A 100 93.78 -82.27 50.43
C PHE A 100 94.04 -82.09 48.94
N MET A 101 95.31 -82.14 48.51
CA MET A 101 95.67 -82.09 47.09
C MET A 101 95.10 -83.29 46.32
N ASP A 102 95.17 -84.50 46.87
CA ASP A 102 94.59 -85.70 46.26
C ASP A 102 93.06 -85.58 46.12
N LEU A 103 92.37 -85.09 47.15
CA LEU A 103 90.92 -84.88 47.12
C LEU A 103 90.51 -83.76 46.17
N LYS A 104 91.27 -82.66 46.12
CA LYS A 104 91.04 -81.55 45.21
C LYS A 104 91.13 -82.01 43.75
N ALA A 105 92.17 -82.77 43.40
CA ALA A 105 92.32 -83.35 42.08
C ALA A 105 91.14 -84.26 41.71
N ARG A 106 90.65 -85.08 42.65
CA ARG A 106 89.47 -85.93 42.44
C ARG A 106 88.19 -85.11 42.25
N LEU A 107 88.00 -84.04 43.02
CA LEU A 107 86.84 -83.16 42.91
C LEU A 107 86.83 -82.47 41.54
N GLU A 108 87.97 -81.95 41.10
CA GLU A 108 88.11 -81.31 39.79
C GLU A 108 87.75 -82.29 38.66
N LEU A 109 88.28 -83.52 38.70
CA LEU A 109 87.91 -84.57 37.75
C LEU A 109 86.41 -84.87 37.76
N LYS A 110 85.80 -85.00 38.95
CA LYS A 110 84.37 -85.29 39.06
C LYS A 110 83.48 -84.13 38.62
N SER A 111 83.91 -82.90 38.85
CA SER A 111 83.21 -81.71 38.35
C SER A 111 83.23 -81.65 36.82
N TYR A 112 84.35 -82.02 36.21
CA TYR A 112 84.47 -82.12 34.76
C TYR A 112 83.60 -83.26 34.20
N ASP A 113 83.63 -84.45 34.83
CA ASP A 113 82.76 -85.57 34.47
C ASP A 113 81.28 -85.13 34.47
N LEU A 114 80.83 -84.42 35.52
CA LEU A 114 79.46 -83.92 35.63
C LEU A 114 79.09 -82.95 34.51
N SER A 115 79.97 -81.98 34.20
CA SER A 115 79.76 -81.03 33.10
C SER A 115 79.65 -81.76 31.76
N LEU A 116 80.49 -82.78 31.54
CA LEU A 116 80.46 -83.58 30.32
C LEU A 116 79.17 -84.42 30.22
N PHE A 117 78.67 -84.96 31.33
CA PHE A 117 77.37 -85.65 31.36
C PHE A 117 76.19 -84.69 31.13
N GLN A 118 76.22 -83.49 31.71
CA GLN A 118 75.19 -82.47 31.48
C GLN A 118 75.17 -82.05 30.01
N ASN A 119 76.32 -81.73 29.42
CA ASN A 119 76.42 -81.40 28.00
C ASN A 119 75.92 -82.55 27.11
N ARG A 120 76.25 -83.81 27.41
CA ARG A 120 75.71 -84.95 26.67
C ARG A 120 74.20 -85.08 26.82
N ALA A 121 73.68 -84.88 28.03
CA ALA A 121 72.24 -84.93 28.31
C ALA A 121 71.46 -83.83 27.55
N GLU A 122 72.00 -82.62 27.49
CA GLU A 122 71.43 -81.49 26.73
C GLU A 122 71.58 -81.68 25.22
N GLN A 123 72.70 -82.24 24.78
CA GLN A 123 72.96 -82.50 23.36
C GLN A 123 72.20 -83.71 22.81
N ASN A 124 71.68 -84.59 23.68
CA ASN A 124 70.84 -85.70 23.29
C ASN A 124 69.63 -85.21 22.49
N GLU A 125 69.33 -85.92 21.41
CA GLU A 125 68.22 -85.59 20.51
C GLU A 125 66.89 -85.51 21.27
N HIS A 126 66.67 -86.36 22.25
CA HIS A 126 65.46 -86.33 23.09
C HIS A 126 65.27 -85.02 23.86
N HIS A 127 66.35 -84.45 24.41
CA HIS A 127 66.26 -83.18 25.14
C HIS A 127 65.91 -82.04 24.17
N LYS A 128 66.63 -81.95 23.05
CA LYS A 128 66.35 -80.97 21.98
C LYS A 128 64.93 -81.08 21.45
N LEU A 129 64.46 -82.31 21.18
CA LEU A 129 63.09 -82.56 20.74
C LEU A 129 62.07 -82.19 21.82
N SER A 130 62.35 -82.47 23.09
CA SER A 130 61.48 -82.10 24.21
C SER A 130 61.34 -80.57 24.33
N GLU A 131 62.43 -79.82 24.19
CA GLU A 131 62.38 -78.35 24.18
C GLU A 131 61.64 -77.79 22.97
N LEU A 132 61.84 -78.38 21.79
CA LEU A 132 61.10 -77.99 20.58
C LEU A 132 59.61 -78.27 20.72
N VAL A 133 59.22 -79.43 21.25
CA VAL A 133 57.81 -79.76 21.52
C VAL A 133 57.20 -78.75 22.49
N LYS A 134 57.87 -78.44 23.60
CA LYS A 134 57.40 -77.41 24.56
C LYS A 134 57.20 -76.05 23.89
N ARG A 135 58.14 -75.63 23.04
CA ARG A 135 58.03 -74.37 22.29
C ARG A 135 56.82 -74.38 21.36
N ILE A 136 56.64 -75.44 20.58
CA ILE A 136 55.51 -75.59 19.65
C ILE A 136 54.18 -75.65 20.42
N GLU A 137 54.12 -76.33 21.56
CA GLU A 137 52.93 -76.37 22.42
C GLU A 137 52.57 -74.99 22.96
N GLN A 138 53.57 -74.20 23.37
CA GLN A 138 53.38 -72.81 23.79
C GLN A 138 52.87 -71.95 22.62
N GLU A 139 53.53 -71.99 21.46
CA GLU A 139 53.11 -71.25 20.26
C GLU A 139 51.70 -71.64 19.81
N LEU A 140 51.34 -72.93 19.91
CA LEU A 140 50.00 -73.42 19.62
C LEU A 140 48.97 -72.89 20.62
N GLY A 141 49.33 -72.78 21.90
CA GLY A 141 48.49 -72.20 22.94
C GLY A 141 48.20 -70.72 22.67
N GLU A 142 49.23 -69.94 22.35
CA GLU A 142 49.15 -68.51 22.00
C GLU A 142 48.34 -68.30 20.71
N SER A 143 48.55 -69.13 19.68
CA SER A 143 47.78 -69.07 18.44
C SER A 143 46.30 -69.39 18.68
N LYS A 144 45.99 -70.38 19.52
CA LYS A 144 44.61 -70.73 19.90
C LYS A 144 43.92 -69.63 20.70
N SER A 145 44.61 -68.97 21.64
CA SER A 145 44.02 -67.87 22.40
C SER A 145 43.74 -66.66 21.50
N ALA A 146 44.68 -66.32 20.60
CA ALA A 146 44.48 -65.28 19.60
C ALA A 146 43.30 -65.58 18.66
N ALA A 147 43.16 -66.83 18.20
CA ALA A 147 42.03 -67.24 17.38
C ALA A 147 40.68 -67.09 18.09
N ARG A 148 40.59 -67.46 19.38
CA ARG A 148 39.38 -67.27 20.20
C ARG A 148 39.03 -65.79 20.38
N GLU A 149 40.02 -64.95 20.61
CA GLU A 149 39.81 -63.49 20.72
C GLU A 149 39.24 -62.92 19.41
N LYS A 150 39.82 -63.30 18.26
CA LYS A 150 39.30 -62.89 16.96
C LYS A 150 37.89 -63.43 16.68
N GLN A 151 37.58 -64.64 17.12
CA GLN A 151 36.24 -65.22 17.01
C GLN A 151 35.22 -64.41 17.82
N LEU A 152 35.56 -64.02 19.05
CA LEU A 152 34.71 -63.18 19.90
C LEU A 152 34.49 -61.79 19.28
N LEU A 153 35.56 -61.19 18.73
CA LEU A 153 35.45 -59.93 17.99
C LEU A 153 34.56 -60.06 16.75
N LEU A 154 34.66 -61.16 16.01
CA LEU A 154 33.80 -61.43 14.86
C LEU A 154 32.34 -61.53 15.27
N GLU A 155 32.03 -62.25 16.35
CA GLU A 155 30.67 -62.37 16.89
C GLU A 155 30.11 -61.01 17.32
N ASN A 156 30.92 -60.20 17.99
CA ASN A 156 30.55 -58.82 18.34
C ASN A 156 30.27 -57.98 17.10
N CYS A 157 31.12 -58.05 16.07
CA CYS A 157 30.91 -57.35 14.80
C CYS A 157 29.64 -57.82 14.07
N ILE A 158 29.34 -59.11 14.08
CA ILE A 158 28.09 -59.65 13.50
C ILE A 158 26.88 -59.09 14.25
N ASN A 159 26.94 -59.05 15.59
CA ASN A 159 25.88 -58.48 16.40
C ASN A 159 25.68 -56.98 16.11
N THR A 160 26.75 -56.19 16.00
CA THR A 160 26.63 -54.76 15.65
C THR A 160 26.07 -54.55 14.25
N VAL A 161 26.52 -55.33 13.25
CA VAL A 161 25.96 -55.28 11.89
C VAL A 161 24.46 -55.60 11.93
N SER A 162 24.04 -56.64 12.66
CA SER A 162 22.62 -57.00 12.76
C SER A 162 21.76 -55.89 13.40
N LEU A 163 22.30 -55.17 14.38
CA LEU A 163 21.63 -54.03 15.02
C LEU A 163 21.52 -52.84 14.05
N LEU A 164 22.60 -52.54 13.34
CA LEU A 164 22.63 -51.48 12.33
C LEU A 164 21.65 -51.78 11.19
N GLU A 165 21.58 -53.01 10.70
CA GLU A 165 20.62 -53.41 9.67
C GLU A 165 19.17 -53.22 10.12
N LYS A 166 18.84 -53.54 11.38
CA LYS A 166 17.51 -53.30 11.96
C LYS A 166 17.22 -51.80 12.01
N SER A 167 18.15 -51.00 12.54
CA SER A 167 18.01 -49.54 12.61
C SER A 167 17.84 -48.92 11.22
N ILE A 168 18.62 -49.34 10.22
CA ILE A 168 18.50 -48.88 8.84
C ILE A 168 17.11 -49.19 8.27
N LYS A 169 16.58 -50.40 8.51
CA LYS A 169 15.22 -50.80 8.07
C LYS A 169 14.14 -49.98 8.76
N GLU A 170 14.25 -49.74 10.07
CA GLU A 170 13.33 -48.87 10.82
C GLU A 170 13.36 -47.42 10.31
N HIS A 171 14.55 -46.88 10.05
CA HIS A 171 14.68 -45.55 9.46
C HIS A 171 14.11 -45.47 8.04
N ALA A 172 14.33 -46.49 7.21
CA ALA A 172 13.78 -46.55 5.85
C ALA A 172 12.25 -46.61 5.86
N THR A 173 11.66 -47.43 6.73
CA THR A 173 10.20 -47.56 6.87
C THR A 173 9.56 -46.27 7.42
N ASN A 174 10.16 -45.67 8.45
CA ASN A 174 9.71 -44.38 9.00
C ASN A 174 9.79 -43.27 7.94
N ARG A 175 10.92 -43.16 7.23
CA ARG A 175 11.09 -42.20 6.13
C ARG A 175 10.03 -42.40 5.04
N ALA A 176 9.78 -43.64 4.62
CA ALA A 176 8.76 -43.95 3.62
C ALA A 176 7.35 -43.56 4.10
N GLY A 177 7.03 -43.78 5.38
CA GLY A 177 5.78 -43.34 5.99
C GLY A 177 5.63 -41.81 5.96
N ARG A 178 6.63 -41.08 6.46
CA ARG A 178 6.67 -39.60 6.45
C ARG A 178 6.56 -39.03 5.04
N LEU A 179 7.23 -39.66 4.07
CA LEU A 179 7.17 -39.23 2.67
C LEU A 179 5.76 -39.40 2.09
N LYS A 180 5.10 -40.54 2.35
CA LYS A 180 3.70 -40.76 1.94
C LYS A 180 2.75 -39.74 2.57
N ASP A 181 2.93 -39.42 3.85
CA ASP A 181 2.07 -38.44 4.52
C ASP A 181 2.29 -37.02 3.99
N LEU A 182 3.54 -36.62 3.73
CA LEU A 182 3.85 -35.35 3.08
C LEU A 182 3.30 -35.30 1.65
N GLU A 183 3.39 -36.39 0.90
CA GLU A 183 2.83 -36.49 -0.45
C GLU A 183 1.30 -36.34 -0.43
N LYS A 184 0.61 -36.99 0.52
CA LYS A 184 -0.84 -36.81 0.72
C LYS A 184 -1.19 -35.37 1.06
N LYS A 185 -0.47 -34.73 1.99
CA LYS A 185 -0.68 -33.32 2.35
C LYS A 185 -0.44 -32.39 1.15
N ALA A 186 0.62 -32.63 0.37
CA ALA A 186 0.90 -31.85 -0.83
C ALA A 186 -0.20 -32.00 -1.88
N LYS A 187 -0.73 -33.21 -2.11
CA LYS A 187 -1.85 -33.45 -3.02
C LYS A 187 -3.14 -32.75 -2.53
N ALA A 188 -3.44 -32.83 -1.24
CA ALA A 188 -4.58 -32.13 -0.65
C ALA A 188 -4.48 -30.61 -0.82
N LEU A 189 -3.34 -30.02 -0.47
CA LEU A 189 -3.11 -28.58 -0.65
C LEU A 189 -3.17 -28.17 -2.13
N LYS A 190 -2.63 -28.97 -3.05
CA LYS A 190 -2.75 -28.72 -4.48
C LYS A 190 -4.20 -28.71 -4.93
N SER A 191 -5.01 -29.67 -4.47
CA SER A 191 -6.44 -29.72 -4.82
C SER A 191 -7.20 -28.50 -4.29
N GLN A 192 -6.96 -28.10 -3.04
CA GLN A 192 -7.54 -26.92 -2.43
C GLN A 192 -7.11 -25.63 -3.13
N MET A 193 -5.83 -25.51 -3.51
CA MET A 193 -5.33 -24.37 -4.29
C MET A 193 -6.05 -24.29 -5.65
N THR A 194 -6.24 -25.41 -6.34
CA THR A 194 -6.94 -25.40 -7.64
C THR A 194 -8.43 -25.08 -7.51
N SER A 195 -9.11 -25.51 -6.45
CA SER A 195 -10.51 -25.12 -6.21
C SER A 195 -10.62 -23.65 -5.85
N ALA A 196 -9.80 -23.17 -4.91
CA ALA A 196 -9.78 -21.76 -4.51
C ALA A 196 -9.43 -20.83 -5.68
N SER A 197 -8.50 -21.23 -6.56
CA SER A 197 -8.19 -20.47 -7.78
C SER A 197 -9.36 -20.42 -8.77
N LYS A 198 -10.13 -21.49 -8.92
CA LYS A 198 -11.36 -21.48 -9.74
C LYS A 198 -12.43 -20.57 -9.14
N ASP A 199 -12.62 -20.64 -7.83
CA ASP A 199 -13.58 -19.79 -7.11
C ASP A 199 -13.18 -18.31 -7.20
N LEU A 200 -11.89 -18.00 -7.08
CA LEU A 200 -11.38 -16.64 -7.28
C LEU A 200 -11.68 -16.13 -8.70
N LYS A 201 -11.43 -16.95 -9.74
CA LYS A 201 -11.75 -16.56 -11.12
C LYS A 201 -13.25 -16.36 -11.33
N ARG A 202 -14.08 -17.17 -10.66
CA ARG A 202 -15.54 -17.00 -10.68
C ARG A 202 -15.96 -15.67 -10.07
N HIS A 203 -15.40 -15.30 -8.92
CA HIS A 203 -15.67 -14.02 -8.26
C HIS A 203 -15.12 -12.83 -9.05
N GLU A 204 -13.99 -12.98 -9.75
CA GLU A 204 -13.45 -11.95 -10.64
C GLU A 204 -14.40 -11.66 -11.80
N ASN A 205 -14.90 -12.71 -12.47
CA ASN A 205 -15.88 -12.57 -13.54
C ASN A 205 -17.21 -11.97 -13.03
N GLU A 206 -17.65 -12.34 -11.83
CA GLU A 206 -18.84 -11.79 -11.18
C GLU A 206 -18.68 -10.28 -10.91
N LYS A 207 -17.50 -9.88 -10.40
CA LYS A 207 -17.17 -8.48 -10.18
C LYS A 207 -17.20 -7.68 -11.48
N GLU A 208 -16.62 -8.20 -12.56
CA GLU A 208 -16.66 -7.54 -13.87
C GLU A 208 -18.10 -7.37 -14.37
N ARG A 209 -18.97 -8.38 -14.18
CA ARG A 209 -20.39 -8.27 -14.52
C ARG A 209 -21.08 -7.16 -13.72
N LEU A 210 -20.90 -7.14 -12.40
CA LEU A 210 -21.49 -6.12 -11.53
C LEU A 210 -20.99 -4.70 -11.85
N ILE A 211 -19.73 -4.55 -12.28
CA ILE A 211 -19.19 -3.27 -12.74
C ILE A 211 -19.94 -2.80 -14.00
N MET A 212 -20.11 -3.67 -14.99
CA MET A 212 -20.86 -3.32 -16.21
C MET A 212 -22.33 -2.96 -15.89
N GLU A 213 -22.98 -3.70 -14.99
CA GLU A 213 -24.34 -3.39 -14.53
C GLU A 213 -24.40 -2.01 -13.83
N MET A 214 -23.43 -1.71 -12.96
CA MET A 214 -23.33 -0.41 -12.28
C MET A 214 -23.11 0.74 -13.26
N GLU A 215 -22.21 0.58 -14.24
CA GLU A 215 -21.94 1.60 -15.26
C GLU A 215 -23.18 1.87 -16.14
N ALA A 216 -23.92 0.82 -16.53
CA ALA A 216 -25.18 0.99 -17.26
C ALA A 216 -26.21 1.79 -16.47
N VAL A 217 -26.38 1.49 -15.16
CA VAL A 217 -27.29 2.23 -14.28
C VAL A 217 -26.85 3.69 -14.08
N ILE A 218 -25.53 3.96 -14.03
CA ILE A 218 -25.01 5.34 -13.96
C ILE A 218 -25.40 6.12 -15.22
N GLU A 219 -25.25 5.53 -16.40
CA GLU A 219 -25.61 6.18 -17.66
C GLU A 219 -27.13 6.41 -17.77
N GLU A 220 -27.94 5.41 -17.38
CA GLU A 220 -29.39 5.56 -17.29
C GLU A 220 -29.78 6.71 -16.35
N ARG A 221 -29.18 6.77 -15.15
CA ARG A 221 -29.41 7.87 -14.21
C ARG A 221 -29.03 9.22 -14.82
N ALA A 222 -27.88 9.33 -15.47
CA ALA A 222 -27.45 10.59 -16.11
C ALA A 222 -28.43 11.04 -17.20
N SER A 223 -28.94 10.09 -17.99
CA SER A 223 -29.95 10.37 -19.02
C SER A 223 -31.27 10.88 -18.41
N LEU A 224 -31.73 10.27 -17.31
CA LEU A 224 -32.93 10.69 -16.59
C LEU A 224 -32.75 12.06 -15.92
N GLU A 225 -31.58 12.35 -15.35
CA GLU A 225 -31.25 13.67 -14.80
C GLU A 225 -31.25 14.75 -15.89
N SER A 226 -30.70 14.44 -17.08
CA SER A 226 -30.78 15.35 -18.24
C SER A 226 -32.22 15.59 -18.69
N GLN A 227 -33.05 14.55 -18.75
CA GLN A 227 -34.48 14.70 -19.06
C GLN A 227 -35.22 15.56 -18.02
N LEU A 228 -34.96 15.33 -16.72
CA LEU A 228 -35.57 16.11 -15.64
C LEU A 228 -35.16 17.58 -15.70
N THR A 229 -33.90 17.89 -16.02
CA THR A 229 -33.44 19.28 -16.18
C THR A 229 -34.09 19.96 -17.38
N CYS A 230 -34.26 19.25 -18.50
CA CYS A 230 -35.01 19.76 -19.65
C CYS A 230 -36.48 20.05 -19.32
N LEU A 231 -37.17 19.10 -18.67
CA LEU A 231 -38.57 19.26 -18.25
C LEU A 231 -38.73 20.40 -17.24
N ARG A 232 -37.80 20.58 -16.30
CA ARG A 232 -37.81 21.73 -15.39
C ARG A 232 -37.69 23.05 -16.16
N GLY A 233 -36.78 23.15 -17.12
CA GLY A 233 -36.67 24.34 -17.97
C GLY A 233 -37.94 24.65 -18.76
N GLN A 234 -38.65 23.62 -19.24
CA GLN A 234 -39.96 23.80 -19.89
C GLN A 234 -41.05 24.27 -18.91
N ILE A 235 -41.06 23.75 -17.69
CA ILE A 235 -41.97 24.21 -16.64
C ILE A 235 -41.70 25.69 -16.33
N ASP A 236 -40.44 26.10 -16.21
CA ASP A 236 -40.06 27.49 -15.93
C ASP A 236 -40.51 28.43 -17.06
N SER A 237 -40.35 28.02 -18.33
CA SER A 237 -40.83 28.82 -19.46
C SER A 237 -42.36 28.94 -19.48
N LEU A 238 -43.08 27.83 -19.29
CA LEU A 238 -44.54 27.84 -19.24
C LEU A 238 -45.07 28.64 -18.05
N THR A 239 -44.38 28.59 -16.91
CA THR A 239 -44.74 29.38 -15.71
C THR A 239 -44.60 30.88 -16.01
N SER A 240 -43.53 31.29 -16.68
CA SER A 240 -43.34 32.67 -17.15
C SER A 240 -44.43 33.11 -18.13
N GLU A 241 -44.81 32.24 -19.08
CA GLU A 241 -45.92 32.53 -20.01
C GLU A 241 -47.26 32.67 -19.29
N VAL A 242 -47.55 31.81 -18.31
CA VAL A 242 -48.74 31.90 -17.47
C VAL A 242 -48.76 33.22 -16.70
N ASP A 243 -47.63 33.65 -16.13
CA ASP A 243 -47.55 34.95 -15.44
C ASP A 243 -47.76 36.13 -16.38
N GLN A 244 -47.21 36.07 -17.61
CA GLN A 244 -47.47 37.08 -18.64
C GLN A 244 -48.95 37.13 -19.02
N LEU A 245 -49.59 35.97 -19.22
CA LEU A 245 -51.02 35.89 -19.52
C LEU A 245 -51.87 36.40 -18.36
N LYS A 246 -51.51 36.07 -17.12
CA LYS A 246 -52.16 36.58 -15.91
C LYS A 246 -52.11 38.10 -15.84
N ASN A 247 -50.95 38.69 -16.14
CA ASN A 247 -50.79 40.14 -16.21
C ASN A 247 -51.67 40.76 -17.31
N LYS A 248 -51.72 40.15 -18.50
CA LYS A 248 -52.61 40.59 -19.60
C LYS A 248 -54.09 40.49 -19.22
N VAL A 249 -54.50 39.40 -18.57
CA VAL A 249 -55.89 39.24 -18.10
C VAL A 249 -56.23 40.33 -17.08
N SER A 250 -55.31 40.66 -16.17
CA SER A 250 -55.53 41.73 -15.19
C SER A 250 -55.69 43.11 -15.84
N SER A 251 -54.90 43.42 -16.87
CA SER A 251 -55.01 44.70 -17.58
C SER A 251 -56.29 44.79 -18.42
N VAL A 252 -56.66 43.71 -19.12
CA VAL A 252 -57.92 43.63 -19.86
C VAL A 252 -59.12 43.76 -18.93
N LYS A 253 -59.07 43.13 -17.75
CA LYS A 253 -60.12 43.26 -16.74
C LYS A 253 -60.26 44.71 -16.27
N ASN A 254 -59.17 45.40 -15.97
CA ASN A 254 -59.20 46.82 -15.60
C ASN A 254 -59.80 47.69 -16.72
N ASN A 255 -59.43 47.45 -17.98
CA ASN A 255 -59.98 48.16 -19.12
C ASN A 255 -61.48 47.89 -19.30
N HIS A 256 -61.91 46.64 -19.10
CA HIS A 256 -63.32 46.27 -19.15
C HIS A 256 -64.11 46.96 -18.03
N ASP A 257 -63.60 46.95 -16.80
CA ASP A 257 -64.24 47.62 -15.66
C ASP A 257 -64.35 49.13 -15.89
N GLN A 258 -63.32 49.75 -16.48
CA GLN A 258 -63.35 51.15 -16.91
C GLN A 258 -64.43 51.39 -17.98
N ALA A 259 -64.41 50.62 -19.08
CA ALA A 259 -65.40 50.76 -20.14
C ALA A 259 -66.84 50.52 -19.63
N GLN A 260 -67.02 49.58 -18.70
CA GLN A 260 -68.32 49.32 -18.06
C GLN A 260 -68.78 50.51 -17.23
N SER A 261 -67.87 51.19 -16.53
CA SER A 261 -68.18 52.42 -15.77
C SER A 261 -68.59 53.57 -16.68
N GLU A 262 -67.91 53.74 -17.82
CA GLU A 262 -68.23 54.75 -18.84
C GLU A 262 -69.59 54.47 -19.48
N LEU A 263 -69.87 53.21 -19.82
CA LEU A 263 -71.16 52.78 -20.37
C LEU A 263 -72.29 53.05 -19.37
N ASN A 264 -72.08 52.75 -18.09
CA ASN A 264 -73.05 53.07 -17.03
C ASN A 264 -73.30 54.57 -16.92
N LEU A 265 -72.27 55.41 -17.05
CA LEU A 265 -72.41 56.87 -17.08
C LEU A 265 -73.24 57.33 -18.29
N ILE A 266 -72.97 56.78 -19.48
CA ILE A 266 -73.75 57.09 -20.69
C ILE A 266 -75.20 56.64 -20.52
N ARG A 267 -75.46 55.45 -19.96
CA ARG A 267 -76.82 54.97 -19.66
C ARG A 267 -77.57 55.90 -18.71
N LEU A 268 -76.89 56.46 -17.70
CA LEU A 268 -77.49 57.45 -16.80
C LEU A 268 -77.85 58.73 -17.55
N LYS A 269 -76.94 59.25 -18.38
CA LYS A 269 -77.21 60.41 -19.24
C LYS A 269 -78.38 60.14 -20.19
N MET A 270 -78.47 58.94 -20.76
CA MET A 270 -79.56 58.59 -21.67
C MET A 270 -80.90 58.50 -20.93
N LYS A 271 -80.95 57.93 -19.72
CA LYS A 271 -82.15 57.97 -18.87
C LYS A 271 -82.58 59.39 -18.52
N GLU A 272 -81.62 60.27 -18.27
CA GLU A 272 -81.88 61.70 -18.05
C GLU A 272 -82.47 62.35 -19.31
N CYS A 273 -81.87 62.13 -20.49
CA CYS A 273 -82.43 62.57 -21.77
C CYS A 273 -83.85 62.03 -22.00
N ASP A 274 -84.11 60.74 -21.76
CA ASP A 274 -85.45 60.14 -21.87
C ASP A 274 -86.45 60.80 -20.92
N SER A 275 -86.02 61.13 -19.70
CA SER A 275 -86.85 61.87 -18.72
C SER A 275 -87.17 63.29 -19.20
N GLN A 276 -86.19 63.98 -19.80
CA GLN A 276 -86.37 65.31 -20.39
C GLN A 276 -87.32 65.24 -21.58
N ILE A 277 -87.16 64.26 -22.46
CA ILE A 277 -88.07 63.99 -23.59
C ILE A 277 -89.49 63.75 -23.07
N SER A 278 -89.65 62.93 -22.01
CA SER A 278 -90.97 62.68 -21.41
C SER A 278 -91.61 63.96 -20.84
N CYS A 279 -90.83 64.82 -20.19
CA CYS A 279 -91.30 66.13 -19.72
C CYS A 279 -91.73 67.03 -20.89
N ILE A 280 -90.92 67.11 -21.94
CA ILE A 280 -91.23 67.88 -23.15
C ILE A 280 -92.50 67.34 -23.84
N LEU A 281 -92.68 66.02 -23.90
CA LEU A 281 -93.90 65.41 -24.45
C LEU A 281 -95.15 65.80 -23.65
N LYS A 282 -95.07 65.76 -22.31
CA LYS A 282 -96.16 66.25 -21.44
C LYS A 282 -96.46 67.73 -21.64
N GLU A 283 -95.42 68.55 -21.86
CA GLU A 283 -95.60 69.97 -22.19
C GLU A 283 -96.24 70.15 -23.57
N GLN A 284 -95.83 69.37 -24.56
CA GLN A 284 -96.43 69.36 -25.89
C GLN A 284 -97.92 68.97 -25.84
N GLU A 285 -98.29 67.94 -25.07
CA GLU A 285 -99.69 67.56 -24.85
C GLU A 285 -100.49 68.67 -24.17
N LYS A 286 -99.93 69.33 -23.14
CA LYS A 286 -100.58 70.49 -22.49
C LYS A 286 -100.78 71.63 -23.48
N LEU A 287 -99.81 71.92 -24.33
CA LEU A 287 -99.93 72.95 -25.37
C LEU A 287 -100.95 72.55 -26.43
N GLN A 288 -101.03 71.27 -26.82
CA GLN A 288 -102.09 70.76 -27.70
C GLN A 288 -103.47 70.88 -27.07
N HIS A 289 -103.61 70.57 -25.78
CA HIS A 289 -104.86 70.76 -25.03
C HIS A 289 -105.27 72.24 -25.02
N LYS A 290 -104.34 73.14 -24.69
CA LYS A 290 -104.57 74.60 -24.75
C LYS A 290 -104.95 75.06 -26.16
N LEU A 291 -104.28 74.55 -27.20
CA LEU A 291 -104.65 74.81 -28.59
C LEU A 291 -106.07 74.33 -28.89
N SER A 292 -106.46 73.17 -28.39
CA SER A 292 -107.81 72.64 -28.56
C SER A 292 -108.86 73.45 -27.80
N GLU A 293 -108.56 73.93 -26.59
CA GLU A 293 -109.40 74.85 -25.81
C GLU A 293 -109.56 76.19 -26.51
N MET A 294 -108.47 76.83 -26.92
CA MET A 294 -108.49 78.06 -27.71
C MET A 294 -109.27 77.87 -29.03
N ASN A 295 -109.16 76.69 -29.65
CA ASN A 295 -109.91 76.38 -30.86
C ASN A 295 -111.43 76.20 -30.60
N ILE A 296 -111.82 75.71 -29.42
CA ILE A 296 -113.22 75.64 -28.97
C ILE A 296 -113.75 77.04 -28.63
N GLU A 297 -112.97 77.87 -27.96
CA GLU A 297 -113.33 79.27 -27.65
C GLU A 297 -113.53 80.10 -28.92
N ARG A 298 -112.63 79.97 -29.90
CA ARG A 298 -112.78 80.56 -31.23
C ARG A 298 -114.11 80.17 -31.86
N LYS A 299 -114.47 78.88 -31.81
CA LYS A 299 -115.75 78.37 -32.32
C LYS A 299 -116.97 78.84 -31.53
N LYS A 300 -116.84 79.23 -30.25
CA LYS A 300 -117.95 79.79 -29.45
C LYS A 300 -118.23 81.25 -29.81
N LEU A 301 -117.18 82.07 -29.93
CA LEU A 301 -117.30 83.47 -30.35
C LEU A 301 -117.87 83.59 -31.78
N GLU A 302 -117.54 82.65 -32.66
CA GLU A 302 -118.05 82.61 -34.03
C GLU A 302 -119.58 82.34 -34.10
N ASN A 303 -120.14 81.67 -33.09
CA ASN A 303 -121.57 81.33 -33.03
C ASN A 303 -122.43 82.37 -32.29
N GLU A 304 -121.83 83.27 -31.49
CA GLU A 304 -122.55 84.38 -30.85
C GLU A 304 -122.86 85.55 -31.80
N VAL A 305 -122.21 85.62 -32.96
CA VAL A 305 -122.34 86.76 -33.91
C VAL A 305 -123.59 86.70 -34.81
N ASN A 306 -124.36 85.61 -34.84
CA ASN A 306 -125.31 85.36 -35.94
C ASN A 306 -126.83 85.35 -35.65
N SER A 307 -127.35 85.96 -34.57
CA SER A 307 -128.81 85.98 -34.36
C SER A 307 -129.35 87.18 -33.56
N ASN A 308 -129.41 88.39 -34.16
CA ASN A 308 -130.58 89.28 -34.19
C ASN A 308 -130.29 90.72 -34.67
N CYS A 309 -131.12 91.14 -35.64
CA CYS A 309 -131.77 92.45 -35.81
C CYS A 309 -130.98 93.73 -36.23
N LEU A 310 -131.12 94.05 -37.53
CA LEU A 310 -131.67 95.29 -38.11
C LEU A 310 -131.11 96.67 -37.69
N ILE A 311 -129.86 96.95 -38.08
CA ILE A 311 -129.39 98.29 -38.43
C ILE A 311 -128.67 98.21 -39.79
N CYS A 312 -129.24 98.92 -40.75
CA CYS A 312 -128.62 99.78 -41.76
C CYS A 312 -127.48 99.20 -42.63
N VAL A 313 -127.68 98.95 -43.92
CA VAL A 313 -127.88 99.95 -45.00
C VAL A 313 -126.71 100.93 -45.09
N LEU A 314 -125.63 100.52 -45.80
CA LEU A 314 -124.71 101.33 -46.63
C LEU A 314 -123.40 100.56 -46.92
N HIS A 315 -123.44 99.48 -47.68
CA HIS A 315 -122.31 99.14 -48.56
C HIS A 315 -122.65 98.12 -49.67
N ASP A 316 -123.81 98.29 -50.30
CA ASP A 316 -123.98 97.92 -51.71
C ASP A 316 -124.04 99.24 -52.50
N LEU A 317 -123.12 99.35 -53.47
CA LEU A 317 -122.77 100.52 -54.30
C LEU A 317 -121.96 101.64 -53.63
N ILE A 318 -120.65 101.43 -53.49
CA ILE A 318 -119.59 101.95 -54.40
C ILE A 318 -118.23 101.42 -53.91
N SER A 319 -117.69 100.44 -54.64
CA SER A 319 -116.26 100.15 -54.89
C SER A 319 -116.14 98.67 -55.26
N ASN A 320 -116.59 98.28 -56.44
CA ASN A 320 -115.75 98.21 -57.65
C ASN A 320 -114.41 97.51 -57.41
N ASN A 321 -114.34 96.34 -58.05
CA ASN A 321 -113.25 95.90 -58.90
C ASN A 321 -112.34 94.80 -58.33
N LEU A 322 -112.06 93.88 -59.26
CA LEU A 322 -110.96 92.93 -59.31
C LEU A 322 -111.09 91.61 -58.55
N LEU A 323 -111.66 90.69 -59.34
CA LEU A 323 -110.92 89.58 -59.93
C LEU A 323 -111.25 88.22 -59.32
N SER A 324 -112.52 87.91 -59.53
CA SER A 324 -113.11 86.60 -59.47
C SER A 324 -112.73 85.74 -60.68
N ILE A 325 -112.50 84.45 -60.41
CA ILE A 325 -113.08 83.33 -61.16
C ILE A 325 -112.32 82.84 -62.41
N PHE A 326 -111.64 81.71 -62.21
CA PHE A 326 -111.97 80.43 -62.85
C PHE A 326 -111.86 80.32 -64.39
N LEU A 327 -110.68 79.85 -64.84
CA LEU A 327 -110.49 78.98 -66.01
C LEU A 327 -109.36 78.00 -65.59
N GLY A 328 -109.37 76.70 -65.88
CA GLY A 328 -109.78 76.08 -67.13
C GLY A 328 -108.53 75.73 -67.95
N LYS A 329 -108.18 74.44 -67.96
CA LYS A 329 -107.43 73.67 -68.98
C LYS A 329 -106.66 74.43 -70.08
N THR A 330 -105.37 74.13 -70.24
CA THR A 330 -104.80 73.68 -71.53
C THR A 330 -103.58 72.79 -71.34
N ASN A 331 -103.39 71.91 -72.31
CA ASN A 331 -102.51 70.74 -72.36
C ASN A 331 -101.08 71.06 -72.84
N GLY A 332 -100.21 70.04 -72.81
CA GLY A 332 -99.02 69.93 -73.69
C GLY A 332 -97.71 69.91 -72.89
N ASP A 333 -97.37 68.82 -72.20
CA ASP A 333 -96.76 67.58 -72.72
C ASP A 333 -95.30 67.78 -73.18
N GLY A 334 -94.38 67.26 -72.38
CA GLY A 334 -92.94 67.36 -72.61
C GLY A 334 -92.08 66.90 -71.43
N THR A 335 -92.51 65.92 -70.64
CA THR A 335 -91.67 65.42 -69.52
C THR A 335 -91.95 63.97 -69.15
N LYS A 336 -91.70 63.05 -70.09
CA LYS A 336 -91.58 61.61 -69.80
C LYS A 336 -90.22 61.09 -70.27
N ARG A 337 -89.15 61.49 -69.58
CA ARG A 337 -87.85 60.77 -69.59
C ARG A 337 -87.08 60.83 -68.27
N LEU A 338 -87.65 61.39 -67.19
CA LEU A 338 -86.96 61.53 -65.89
C LEU A 338 -87.79 61.05 -64.68
N LEU A 339 -88.66 60.05 -64.87
CA LEU A 339 -89.42 59.44 -63.77
C LEU A 339 -89.17 57.95 -63.55
N PHE A 340 -88.09 57.40 -64.12
CA PHE A 340 -87.69 56.01 -63.90
C PHE A 340 -86.34 55.82 -63.17
N LYS A 341 -85.45 56.84 -63.14
CA LYS A 341 -84.16 56.76 -62.42
C LYS A 341 -84.18 57.34 -60.99
N GLY A 342 -85.16 58.18 -60.65
CA GLY A 342 -85.29 58.79 -59.32
C GLY A 342 -85.91 57.88 -58.26
N ARG A 343 -86.81 56.95 -58.63
CA ARG A 343 -87.43 56.04 -57.65
C ARG A 343 -86.52 54.89 -57.22
N LYS A 344 -85.67 54.38 -58.13
CA LYS A 344 -84.78 53.23 -57.85
C LYS A 344 -83.57 53.56 -56.95
N LEU A 345 -83.25 54.85 -56.77
CA LEU A 345 -82.20 55.31 -55.83
C LEU A 345 -82.75 55.63 -54.43
N ILE A 346 -84.00 56.08 -54.31
CA ILE A 346 -84.64 56.37 -53.02
C ILE A 346 -84.98 55.08 -52.26
N GLU A 347 -85.23 53.96 -52.97
CA GLU A 347 -85.45 52.64 -52.35
C GLU A 347 -84.16 51.94 -51.88
N LYS A 348 -83.00 52.21 -52.49
CA LYS A 348 -81.74 51.55 -52.11
C LYS A 348 -81.04 52.21 -50.93
N HIS A 349 -81.26 53.51 -50.71
CA HIS A 349 -80.55 54.30 -49.71
C HIS A 349 -81.54 55.20 -48.96
N ALA A 350 -82.04 54.73 -47.81
CA ALA A 350 -83.07 55.40 -47.01
C ALA A 350 -82.69 56.83 -46.57
N TRP A 351 -81.38 57.12 -46.42
CA TRP A 351 -80.86 58.43 -46.00
C TRP A 351 -81.07 59.55 -47.03
N ILE A 352 -81.28 59.21 -48.31
CA ILE A 352 -81.51 60.20 -49.38
C ILE A 352 -82.85 60.92 -49.19
N ALA A 353 -83.84 60.29 -48.56
CA ALA A 353 -85.14 60.92 -48.29
C ALA A 353 -85.05 62.01 -47.21
N SER A 354 -84.20 61.81 -46.21
CA SER A 354 -83.97 62.74 -45.10
C SER A 354 -83.05 63.91 -45.47
N GLU A 355 -82.09 63.71 -46.37
CA GLU A 355 -81.05 64.72 -46.67
C GLU A 355 -81.25 65.47 -48.00
N LYS A 356 -82.26 65.11 -48.80
CA LYS A 356 -82.57 65.76 -50.09
C LYS A 356 -82.72 67.28 -49.99
N GLN A 357 -83.19 67.79 -48.86
CA GLN A 357 -83.40 69.23 -48.63
C GLN A 357 -82.09 70.04 -48.54
N LEU A 358 -80.96 69.34 -48.36
CA LEU A 358 -79.62 69.92 -48.20
C LEU A 358 -78.82 69.92 -49.51
N PHE A 359 -79.23 69.16 -50.53
CA PHE A 359 -78.51 69.07 -51.80
C PHE A 359 -78.50 70.41 -52.56
N GLY A 360 -77.30 70.90 -52.87
CA GLY A 360 -77.11 72.14 -53.65
C GLY A 360 -77.31 73.44 -52.87
N ARG A 361 -77.32 73.41 -51.53
CA ARG A 361 -77.34 74.62 -50.69
C ARG A 361 -75.92 75.08 -50.34
N SER A 362 -75.66 76.38 -50.48
CA SER A 362 -74.37 76.99 -50.17
C SER A 362 -74.01 76.85 -48.68
N GLY A 363 -72.79 76.40 -48.40
CA GLY A 363 -72.30 76.20 -47.02
C GLY A 363 -72.71 74.89 -46.34
N THR A 364 -73.21 73.90 -47.10
CA THR A 364 -73.42 72.51 -46.63
C THR A 364 -72.41 71.57 -47.30
N ASP A 365 -72.25 70.34 -46.79
CA ASP A 365 -71.38 69.31 -47.38
C ASP A 365 -71.78 68.90 -48.82
N TYR A 366 -72.96 69.34 -49.28
CA TYR A 366 -73.52 69.11 -50.60
C TYR A 366 -73.55 70.39 -51.48
N ASP A 367 -72.62 71.32 -51.24
CA ASP A 367 -72.39 72.50 -52.07
C ASP A 367 -71.65 72.16 -53.37
N PHE A 368 -72.43 71.87 -54.41
CA PHE A 368 -71.92 71.50 -55.73
C PHE A 368 -71.32 72.67 -56.52
N ALA A 369 -71.43 73.91 -56.02
CA ALA A 369 -70.78 75.06 -56.64
C ALA A 369 -69.33 75.22 -56.16
N CYS A 370 -69.04 74.88 -54.89
CA CYS A 370 -67.71 75.02 -54.30
C CYS A 370 -66.85 73.75 -54.41
N ARG A 371 -67.45 72.55 -54.56
CA ARG A 371 -66.74 71.29 -54.76
C ARG A 371 -67.35 70.48 -55.91
N ASP A 372 -66.63 70.39 -57.02
CA ASP A 372 -67.07 69.63 -58.20
C ASP A 372 -67.13 68.12 -57.88
N PRO A 373 -68.29 67.47 -58.00
CA PRO A 373 -68.47 66.04 -57.72
C PRO A 373 -67.54 65.13 -58.53
N SER A 374 -67.12 65.57 -59.73
CA SER A 374 -66.22 64.80 -60.59
C SER A 374 -64.79 64.80 -60.06
N LYS A 375 -64.35 65.92 -59.45
CA LYS A 375 -63.03 66.05 -58.83
C LYS A 375 -62.96 65.33 -57.48
N ALA A 376 -64.03 65.38 -56.69
CA ALA A 376 -64.12 64.62 -55.44
C ALA A 376 -64.12 63.10 -55.67
N ARG A 377 -64.74 62.62 -56.76
CA ARG A 377 -64.68 61.21 -57.17
C ARG A 377 -63.26 60.79 -57.57
N ALA A 378 -62.56 61.63 -58.33
CA ALA A 378 -61.19 61.37 -58.74
C ALA A 378 -60.20 61.37 -57.55
N GLU A 379 -60.43 62.22 -56.54
CA GLU A 379 -59.65 62.27 -55.30
C GLU A 379 -59.89 61.04 -54.41
N LEU A 380 -61.15 60.56 -54.35
CA LEU A 380 -61.52 59.34 -53.64
C LEU A 380 -60.91 58.09 -54.30
N ASP A 381 -60.96 57.99 -55.63
CA ASP A 381 -60.33 56.87 -56.35
C ASP A 381 -58.80 56.87 -56.14
N LYS A 382 -58.16 58.05 -56.10
CA LYS A 382 -56.72 58.20 -55.83
C LYS A 382 -56.34 57.71 -54.41
N LEU A 383 -57.11 58.12 -53.40
CA LEU A 383 -56.92 57.68 -52.00
C LEU A 383 -57.26 56.20 -51.80
N GLN A 384 -58.21 55.65 -52.55
CA GLN A 384 -58.56 54.22 -52.50
C GLN A 384 -57.43 53.34 -53.09
N THR A 385 -56.73 53.85 -54.11
CA THR A 385 -55.54 53.18 -54.67
C THR A 385 -54.37 53.21 -53.68
N GLU A 386 -54.17 54.32 -52.96
CA GLU A 386 -53.15 54.44 -51.92
C GLU A 386 -53.45 53.52 -50.72
N GLN A 387 -54.72 53.41 -50.29
CA GLN A 387 -55.13 52.55 -49.17
C GLN A 387 -54.97 51.05 -49.47
N SER A 388 -55.10 50.65 -50.74
CA SER A 388 -54.92 49.25 -51.18
C SER A 388 -53.46 48.79 -51.16
N GLY A 389 -52.50 49.71 -51.27
CA GLY A 389 -51.06 49.41 -51.29
C GLY A 389 -50.44 49.19 -49.90
N TYR A 390 -50.93 49.89 -48.87
CA TYR A 390 -50.35 49.81 -47.52
C TYR A 390 -50.74 48.53 -46.75
N GLY A 391 -51.86 47.87 -47.10
CA GLY A 391 -52.30 46.65 -46.43
C GLY A 391 -51.45 45.40 -46.72
N LEU A 392 -50.85 45.31 -47.91
CA LEU A 392 -50.01 44.17 -48.32
C LEU A 392 -48.56 44.30 -47.81
N TRP A 393 -48.08 45.53 -47.59
CA TRP A 393 -46.70 45.82 -47.15
C TRP A 393 -46.46 45.56 -45.66
N ILE A 394 -47.46 45.82 -44.80
CA ILE A 394 -47.33 45.63 -43.35
C ILE A 394 -47.31 44.14 -42.98
N HIS A 395 -47.96 43.27 -43.76
CA HIS A 395 -48.03 41.84 -43.44
C HIS A 395 -46.82 41.01 -43.90
N LEU A 396 -46.09 41.43 -44.94
CA LEU A 396 -44.91 40.70 -45.44
C LEU A 396 -43.60 41.10 -44.73
N SER A 397 -43.47 42.38 -44.33
CA SER A 397 -42.24 42.92 -43.72
C SER A 397 -42.02 42.50 -42.26
N THR A 398 -43.06 42.02 -41.56
CA THR A 398 -42.96 41.53 -40.18
C THR A 398 -42.58 40.06 -40.07
N LEU A 399 -42.74 39.27 -41.14
CA LEU A 399 -42.43 37.83 -41.13
C LEU A 399 -41.04 37.49 -41.69
N LEU A 400 -40.43 38.34 -42.54
CA LEU A 400 -39.07 38.15 -43.09
C LEU A 400 -38.37 39.52 -43.35
N PRO A 401 -37.29 39.89 -42.63
CA PRO A 401 -36.55 41.13 -42.90
C PRO A 401 -35.78 41.07 -44.23
N GLY A 402 -35.97 42.05 -45.12
CA GLY A 402 -35.20 42.18 -46.38
C GLY A 402 -35.94 41.79 -47.68
N THR A 403 -37.25 41.59 -47.63
CA THR A 403 -38.08 41.31 -48.82
C THR A 403 -38.81 42.54 -49.34
N MET A 404 -38.81 42.77 -50.66
CA MET A 404 -39.55 43.85 -51.32
C MET A 404 -40.66 43.26 -52.20
N ALA A 405 -41.86 43.83 -52.20
CA ALA A 405 -42.94 43.39 -53.07
C ALA A 405 -43.51 44.58 -53.87
N ARG A 406 -43.83 44.36 -55.14
CA ARG A 406 -44.41 45.39 -56.03
C ARG A 406 -45.51 44.78 -56.91
N LEU A 407 -46.53 45.59 -57.18
CA LEU A 407 -47.60 45.28 -58.15
C LEU A 407 -47.23 45.87 -59.50
N GLU A 408 -47.10 45.02 -60.52
CA GLU A 408 -46.91 45.43 -61.91
C GLU A 408 -47.90 44.67 -62.81
N PRO A 409 -48.36 45.29 -63.91
CA PRO A 409 -49.13 44.56 -64.91
C PRO A 409 -48.25 43.48 -65.57
N PRO A 410 -48.82 42.32 -65.98
CA PRO A 410 -48.11 41.29 -66.71
C PRO A 410 -47.48 41.84 -68.01
N GLU A 411 -46.36 41.27 -68.45
CA GLU A 411 -45.62 41.75 -69.62
C GLU A 411 -46.50 41.73 -70.88
N GLY A 412 -46.88 42.93 -71.38
CA GLY A 412 -47.68 43.14 -72.60
C GLY A 412 -49.12 43.60 -72.39
N CYS A 413 -49.62 43.75 -71.16
CA CYS A 413 -51.01 44.15 -70.85
C CYS A 413 -51.11 45.53 -70.18
N SER A 414 -52.30 46.13 -70.24
CA SER A 414 -52.59 47.43 -69.62
C SER A 414 -53.05 47.27 -68.16
N PHE A 415 -53.02 48.34 -67.36
CA PHE A 415 -53.42 48.28 -65.93
C PHE A 415 -54.89 47.86 -65.70
N LEU A 416 -55.72 47.83 -66.75
CA LEU A 416 -57.13 47.42 -66.69
C LEU A 416 -57.32 45.91 -66.76
N ASP A 417 -56.30 45.14 -67.16
CA ASP A 417 -56.38 43.69 -67.38
C ASP A 417 -56.00 42.86 -66.13
N GLY A 418 -55.56 43.53 -65.05
CA GLY A 418 -55.17 42.91 -63.77
C GLY A 418 -53.71 43.21 -63.39
N LEU A 419 -53.42 43.20 -62.08
CA LEU A 419 -52.07 43.41 -61.53
C LEU A 419 -51.55 42.11 -60.92
N GLU A 420 -50.27 41.79 -61.14
CA GLU A 420 -49.58 40.66 -60.52
C GLU A 420 -48.64 41.12 -59.38
N VAL A 421 -48.60 40.34 -58.30
CA VAL A 421 -47.67 40.59 -57.18
C VAL A 421 -46.34 39.92 -57.47
N ARG A 422 -45.27 40.71 -57.59
CA ARG A 422 -43.88 40.22 -57.63
C ARG A 422 -43.22 40.44 -56.27
N VAL A 423 -42.47 39.44 -55.81
CA VAL A 423 -41.74 39.51 -54.52
C VAL A 423 -40.25 39.27 -54.79
N ALA A 424 -39.41 40.11 -54.20
CA ALA A 424 -37.96 40.05 -54.20
C ALA A 424 -37.43 39.70 -52.82
N PHE A 425 -36.40 38.87 -52.81
CA PHE A 425 -35.57 38.58 -51.64
C PHE A 425 -34.19 39.18 -51.94
N GLY A 426 -33.86 40.32 -51.34
CA GLY A 426 -32.66 41.09 -51.73
C GLY A 426 -32.78 41.71 -53.13
N SER A 427 -31.80 41.46 -54.02
CA SER A 427 -31.70 42.07 -55.35
C SER A 427 -32.32 41.25 -56.50
N VAL A 428 -32.99 40.13 -56.22
CA VAL A 428 -33.52 39.21 -57.24
C VAL A 428 -35.05 39.09 -57.15
N TRP A 429 -35.74 39.28 -58.28
CA TRP A 429 -37.21 39.26 -58.40
C TRP A 429 -37.72 37.90 -58.91
N LYS A 430 -38.79 37.36 -58.33
CA LYS A 430 -39.46 36.14 -58.81
C LYS A 430 -40.99 36.31 -58.94
N GLN A 431 -41.58 35.62 -59.92
CA GLN A 431 -43.02 35.55 -60.16
C GLN A 431 -43.67 34.57 -59.15
N SER A 432 -44.88 34.91 -58.70
CA SER A 432 -45.62 34.21 -57.64
C SER A 432 -45.81 32.72 -57.94
N LEU A 433 -45.34 31.84 -57.04
CA LEU A 433 -45.47 30.38 -57.13
C LEU A 433 -46.46 29.85 -56.09
N VAL A 434 -47.41 29.06 -56.60
CA VAL A 434 -48.51 28.39 -55.92
C VAL A 434 -48.01 27.22 -55.03
N ARG A 435 -48.43 27.22 -53.76
CA ARG A 435 -48.59 26.06 -52.83
C ARG A 435 -47.37 25.18 -52.52
N ILE A 436 -46.76 25.35 -51.33
CA ILE A 436 -45.90 24.33 -50.68
C ILE A 436 -46.15 24.27 -49.16
N GLU A 437 -46.39 23.04 -48.66
CA GLU A 437 -46.58 22.64 -47.27
C GLU A 437 -45.25 22.57 -46.51
N TRP A 438 -45.25 23.01 -45.24
CA TRP A 438 -44.05 23.00 -44.38
C TRP A 438 -43.88 21.63 -43.66
N ARG A 439 -42.77 20.94 -43.93
CA ARG A 439 -42.14 19.96 -43.02
C ARG A 439 -40.73 20.44 -42.72
N ALA A 440 -40.47 20.83 -41.48
CA ALA A 440 -39.14 21.20 -41.01
C ALA A 440 -38.46 20.00 -40.33
N THR A 441 -37.35 19.54 -40.90
CA THR A 441 -36.32 18.74 -40.19
C THR A 441 -35.01 19.51 -40.29
N PHE A 442 -34.54 19.99 -39.14
CA PHE A 442 -33.23 20.58 -38.95
C PHE A 442 -32.18 19.45 -38.89
N THR A 443 -31.25 19.42 -39.83
CA THR A 443 -29.98 18.71 -39.71
C THR A 443 -28.85 19.73 -39.80
N ALA A 444 -28.10 19.88 -38.72
CA ALA A 444 -26.93 20.73 -38.64
C ALA A 444 -25.73 20.05 -39.32
N CYS A 445 -25.14 20.71 -40.31
CA CYS A 445 -23.79 20.43 -40.81
C CYS A 445 -22.78 21.08 -39.88
N THR A 446 -21.84 20.29 -39.38
CA THR A 446 -20.65 20.69 -38.65
C THR A 446 -19.64 21.39 -39.55
N LEU A 447 -19.15 22.54 -39.07
CA LEU A 447 -17.94 23.23 -39.52
C LEU A 447 -16.73 22.30 -39.48
N SER A 448 -16.04 22.16 -40.61
CA SER A 448 -14.65 21.72 -40.65
C SER A 448 -13.91 22.55 -41.70
N ASN A 449 -12.94 23.34 -41.23
CA ASN A 449 -11.92 23.92 -42.08
C ASN A 449 -10.69 24.22 -41.21
N LEU A 450 -9.65 23.39 -41.34
CA LEU A 450 -8.23 23.74 -41.16
C LEU A 450 -7.36 22.53 -41.50
N GLY A 451 -6.97 22.46 -42.78
CA GLY A 451 -5.58 22.36 -43.23
C GLY A 451 -4.74 21.11 -42.93
N ILE A 452 -4.04 20.70 -44.00
CA ILE A 452 -2.71 20.03 -44.06
C ILE A 452 -2.75 18.52 -44.38
N ALA A 453 -2.56 18.22 -45.67
CA ALA A 453 -1.93 17.01 -46.19
C ALA A 453 -0.40 17.07 -45.92
N PRO A 454 0.45 16.01 -46.08
CA PRO A 454 0.25 14.92 -47.05
C PRO A 454 0.90 13.54 -46.72
N LEU A 455 0.83 12.64 -47.71
CA LEU A 455 1.70 11.48 -48.00
C LEU A 455 1.66 10.27 -47.03
N GLN A 456 1.08 9.16 -47.52
CA GLN A 456 1.90 7.97 -47.78
C GLN A 456 1.23 7.02 -48.79
N THR A 457 2.05 6.66 -49.76
CA THR A 457 1.87 5.73 -50.86
C THR A 457 2.03 4.27 -50.39
N SER A 458 1.26 3.38 -51.01
CA SER A 458 1.63 2.03 -51.47
C SER A 458 2.51 1.13 -50.58
N SER A 459 2.01 -0.07 -50.27
CA SER A 459 2.65 -1.30 -50.78
C SER A 459 1.74 -2.52 -50.66
N THR A 460 1.62 -3.16 -51.81
CA THR A 460 1.05 -4.46 -52.13
C THR A 460 2.00 -5.60 -51.74
N LEU A 461 1.45 -6.81 -51.62
CA LEU A 461 2.06 -8.12 -51.94
C LEU A 461 3.26 -8.60 -51.10
N TYR A 462 3.10 -9.72 -50.38
CA TYR A 462 3.53 -11.05 -50.86
C TYR A 462 3.14 -12.16 -49.87
N SER A 463 2.75 -13.29 -50.44
CA SER A 463 2.59 -14.60 -49.83
C SER A 463 3.90 -15.15 -49.25
N GLY A 464 3.79 -15.86 -48.12
CA GLY A 464 4.80 -16.72 -47.53
C GLY A 464 4.19 -17.47 -46.36
#